data_AF-A0A257M1N9-F1
#
_entry.id   AF-A0A257M1N9-F1
#
_cell.length_a   1.000
_cell.length_b   1.000
_cell.length_c   1.000
_cell.angle_alpha   90.00
_cell.angle_beta   90.00
_cell.angle_gamma   90.00
#
_symmetry.space_group_name_H-M   'P 1'
#
loop_
_entity.id
_entity.type
_entity.pdbx_description
1 polymer ?
#
loop_
_entity_poly.entity_id
_entity_poly.type
_entity_poly.pdbx_seq_one_letter_code
_entity_poly.pdbx_strand_id
1 'polypeptide(L)'
;MIFPTRISTHAAAALITGAAAFAAEVKPFHVDSAAGELLDRYCYSCHDEETQKGDIRLDNLSSLSLEHRLDLMNKMQEQVYLGQMPPKKKTQPSEAERKELGSWLWSELNAYKASKLED
;
A
#
# COMPACT_ATOMS: atom_id res chain seq x y z
N MET A 1 70.73 35.69 -9.51
CA MET A 1 70.10 35.39 -10.81
C MET A 1 69.19 34.18 -10.58
N ILE A 2 67.87 34.39 -10.51
CA ILE A 2 66.86 34.02 -11.54
C ILE A 2 66.59 32.49 -11.51
N PHE A 3 65.63 32.02 -10.71
CA PHE A 3 64.19 31.75 -10.95
C PHE A 3 63.91 30.23 -11.12
N PRO A 4 62.73 29.74 -10.69
CA PRO A 4 62.49 28.37 -10.21
C PRO A 4 61.83 27.46 -11.25
N THR A 5 62.02 26.14 -11.12
CA THR A 5 61.31 25.13 -11.91
C THR A 5 60.17 24.49 -11.12
N ARG A 6 59.00 25.06 -11.41
CA ARG A 6 57.61 24.59 -11.33
C ARG A 6 57.36 23.13 -10.90
N ILE A 7 56.64 23.02 -9.78
CA ILE A 7 55.84 21.87 -9.36
C ILE A 7 54.61 21.80 -10.28
N SER A 8 54.42 20.68 -10.98
CA SER A 8 53.18 20.39 -11.72
C SER A 8 52.43 19.25 -11.05
N THR A 9 51.62 19.61 -10.06
CA THR A 9 50.55 18.74 -9.55
C THR A 9 49.30 18.97 -10.40
N HIS A 10 48.96 18.03 -11.28
CA HIS A 10 47.62 17.96 -11.85
C HIS A 10 46.91 16.77 -11.18
N ALA A 11 46.32 17.03 -10.01
CA ALA A 11 45.33 16.12 -9.46
C ALA A 11 44.02 16.38 -10.21
N ALA A 12 43.67 15.47 -11.12
CA ALA A 12 42.37 15.47 -11.78
C ALA A 12 41.29 15.13 -10.75
N ALA A 13 40.46 16.12 -10.40
CA ALA A 13 39.29 15.92 -9.54
C ALA A 13 38.21 15.20 -10.35
N ALA A 14 38.07 13.88 -10.14
CA ALA A 14 36.95 13.11 -10.65
C ALA A 14 35.70 13.43 -9.79
N LEU A 15 34.79 14.23 -10.34
CA LEU A 15 33.47 14.48 -9.76
C LEU A 15 32.63 13.21 -9.91
N ILE A 16 32.64 12.37 -8.87
CA ILE A 16 31.69 11.26 -8.73
C ILE A 16 30.34 11.88 -8.37
N THR A 17 29.51 12.16 -9.37
CA THR A 17 28.09 12.44 -9.16
C THR A 17 27.40 11.15 -8.73
N GLY A 18 27.37 10.91 -7.42
CA GLY A 18 26.61 9.82 -6.82
C GLY A 18 25.12 10.03 -7.08
N ALA A 19 24.51 9.14 -7.87
CA ALA A 19 23.06 9.03 -7.95
C ALA A 19 22.54 8.58 -6.58
N ALA A 20 21.88 9.48 -5.86
CA ALA A 20 21.17 9.13 -4.63
C ALA A 20 19.99 8.25 -5.04
N ALA A 21 20.14 6.94 -4.86
CA ALA A 21 19.01 6.02 -4.87
C ALA A 21 18.15 6.33 -3.64
N PHE A 22 16.98 6.92 -3.86
CA PHE A 22 15.96 7.00 -2.82
C PHE A 22 15.50 5.58 -2.52
N ALA A 23 16.07 4.96 -1.49
CA ALA A 23 15.48 3.77 -0.91
C ALA A 23 14.11 4.18 -0.37
N ALA A 24 13.04 3.71 -1.01
CA ALA A 24 11.69 3.88 -0.51
C ALA A 24 11.63 3.22 0.87
N GLU A 25 11.33 4.01 1.91
CA GLU A 25 11.14 3.52 3.26
C GLU A 25 9.95 2.56 3.26
N VAL A 26 10.22 1.27 3.48
CA VAL A 26 9.17 0.25 3.59
C VAL A 26 8.54 0.40 4.96
N LYS A 27 7.47 1.20 5.06
CA LYS A 27 6.66 1.25 6.27
C LYS A 27 6.03 -0.13 6.51
N PRO A 28 6.15 -0.69 7.73
CA PRO A 28 5.47 -1.93 8.06
C PRO A 28 3.97 -1.72 7.99
N PHE A 29 3.30 -2.50 7.16
CA PHE A 29 1.85 -2.49 7.04
C PHE A 29 1.24 -3.31 8.17
N HIS A 30 0.19 -2.75 8.78
CA HIS A 30 -0.66 -3.41 9.73
C HIS A 30 -2.10 -2.98 9.45
N VAL A 31 -3.04 -3.88 9.73
CA VAL A 31 -4.46 -3.55 9.68
C VAL A 31 -4.82 -2.91 11.01
N ASP A 32 -5.40 -1.71 10.97
CA ASP A 32 -5.89 -1.02 12.17
C ASP A 32 -6.92 -1.89 12.90
N SER A 33 -6.96 -1.82 14.23
CA SER A 33 -7.83 -2.70 15.03
C SER A 33 -9.31 -2.62 14.62
N ALA A 34 -9.82 -1.40 14.40
CA ALA A 34 -11.20 -1.17 14.00
C ALA A 34 -11.49 -1.71 12.58
N ALA A 35 -10.56 -1.52 11.63
CA ALA A 35 -10.67 -2.12 10.31
C ALA A 35 -10.61 -3.65 10.39
N GLY A 36 -9.73 -4.21 11.22
CA GLY A 36 -9.59 -5.65 11.44
C GLY A 36 -10.87 -6.29 11.94
N GLU A 37 -11.56 -5.67 12.91
CA GLU A 37 -12.87 -6.14 13.39
C GLU A 37 -13.94 -6.15 12.29
N LEU A 38 -13.89 -5.19 11.37
CA LEU A 38 -14.82 -5.12 10.24
C LEU A 38 -14.48 -6.16 9.16
N LEU A 39 -13.19 -6.37 8.87
CA LEU A 39 -12.74 -7.40 7.93
C LEU A 39 -13.07 -8.80 8.45
N ASP A 40 -12.93 -9.07 9.75
CA ASP A 40 -13.31 -10.34 10.36
C ASP A 40 -14.81 -10.61 10.20
N ARG A 41 -15.64 -9.63 10.53
CA ARG A 41 -17.11 -9.76 10.47
C ARG A 41 -17.66 -9.91 9.05
N TYR A 42 -17.07 -9.21 8.08
CA TYR A 42 -17.67 -9.08 6.75
C TYR A 42 -16.86 -9.71 5.62
N CYS A 43 -15.54 -9.84 5.73
CA CYS A 43 -14.68 -10.25 4.62
C CYS A 43 -14.15 -11.67 4.78
N TYR A 44 -13.59 -12.03 5.94
CA TYR A 44 -12.79 -13.24 6.08
C TYR A 44 -13.57 -14.54 5.93
N SER A 45 -14.84 -14.59 6.38
CA SER A 45 -15.69 -15.80 6.19
C SER A 45 -15.88 -16.27 4.74
N CYS A 46 -15.53 -15.45 3.74
CA CYS A 46 -15.52 -15.82 2.32
C CYS A 46 -14.15 -15.71 1.67
N HIS A 47 -13.23 -14.93 2.25
CA HIS A 47 -11.96 -14.54 1.63
C HIS A 47 -10.77 -14.80 2.58
N ASP A 48 -10.82 -15.91 3.29
CA ASP A 48 -9.73 -16.44 4.12
C ASP A 48 -8.92 -17.49 3.34
N GLU A 49 -7.96 -18.13 4.02
CA GLU A 49 -7.12 -19.20 3.46
C GLU A 49 -7.92 -20.41 2.95
N GLU A 50 -9.02 -20.76 3.60
CA GLU A 50 -9.78 -21.98 3.32
C GLU A 50 -10.78 -21.77 2.17
N THR A 51 -11.46 -20.63 2.15
CA THR A 51 -12.60 -20.40 1.25
C THR A 51 -12.19 -19.71 -0.06
N GLN A 52 -11.32 -18.69 0.02
CA GLN A 52 -10.78 -17.93 -1.12
C GLN A 52 -11.78 -17.63 -2.24
N LYS A 53 -12.99 -17.19 -1.90
CA LYS A 53 -14.07 -17.02 -2.88
C LYS A 53 -13.66 -16.03 -3.97
N GLY A 54 -13.79 -16.45 -5.23
CA GLY A 54 -13.38 -15.64 -6.37
C GLY A 54 -11.86 -15.48 -6.49
N ASP A 55 -11.10 -16.44 -5.97
CA ASP A 55 -9.63 -16.46 -5.95
C ASP A 55 -9.03 -15.27 -5.19
N ILE A 56 -9.69 -14.84 -4.11
CA ILE A 56 -9.28 -13.71 -3.27
C ILE A 56 -9.10 -14.17 -1.82
N ARG A 57 -7.91 -13.91 -1.27
CA ARG A 57 -7.52 -14.08 0.13
C ARG A 57 -7.17 -12.71 0.74
N LEU A 58 -7.76 -12.36 1.89
CA LEU A 58 -7.64 -11.04 2.53
C LEU A 58 -7.07 -11.08 3.95
N ASP A 59 -6.99 -12.24 4.59
CA ASP A 59 -6.37 -12.42 5.92
C ASP A 59 -4.84 -12.34 5.87
N ASN A 60 -4.24 -12.30 4.68
CA ASN A 60 -2.79 -12.27 4.47
C ASN A 60 -2.27 -10.95 3.89
N LEU A 61 -3.05 -9.86 3.89
CA LEU A 61 -2.69 -8.57 3.29
C LEU A 61 -1.28 -8.10 3.67
N SER A 62 -0.88 -8.26 4.95
CA SER A 62 0.43 -7.85 5.45
C SER A 62 1.63 -8.62 4.88
N SER A 63 1.40 -9.82 4.33
CA SER A 63 2.44 -10.64 3.69
C SER A 63 2.59 -10.38 2.19
N LEU A 64 1.65 -9.66 1.58
CA LEU A 64 1.67 -9.39 0.14
C LEU A 64 2.71 -8.33 -0.23
N SER A 65 3.22 -8.43 -1.45
CA SER A 65 3.98 -7.32 -2.06
C SER A 65 3.13 -6.04 -2.06
N LEU A 66 3.78 -4.88 -1.99
CA LEU A 66 3.08 -3.60 -1.99
C LEU A 66 2.13 -3.49 -3.20
N GLU A 67 2.60 -3.85 -4.39
CA GLU A 67 1.79 -3.80 -5.62
C GLU A 67 0.51 -4.65 -5.52
N HIS A 68 0.63 -5.93 -5.13
CA HIS A 68 -0.53 -6.82 -5.02
C HIS A 68 -1.49 -6.38 -3.91
N ARG A 69 -0.96 -5.88 -2.78
CA ARG A 69 -1.78 -5.35 -1.69
C ARG A 69 -2.59 -4.13 -2.15
N LEU A 70 -1.96 -3.18 -2.83
CA LEU A 70 -2.66 -1.99 -3.34
C LEU A 70 -3.72 -2.36 -4.39
N ASP A 71 -3.47 -3.34 -5.26
CA ASP A 71 -4.48 -3.80 -6.22
C ASP A 71 -5.69 -4.45 -5.52
N LEU A 72 -5.45 -5.31 -4.53
CA LEU A 72 -6.53 -5.91 -3.73
C LEU A 72 -7.30 -4.86 -2.94
N MET A 73 -6.61 -3.91 -2.31
CA MET A 73 -7.27 -2.85 -1.54
C MET A 73 -8.12 -1.94 -2.42
N ASN A 74 -7.71 -1.67 -3.68
CA ASN A 74 -8.57 -0.98 -4.65
C ASN A 74 -9.86 -1.78 -4.96
N LYS A 75 -9.75 -3.09 -5.17
CA LYS A 75 -10.94 -3.95 -5.36
C LYS A 75 -11.84 -3.95 -4.13
N MET A 76 -11.26 -4.03 -2.93
CA MET A 76 -12.00 -3.91 -1.68
C MET A 76 -12.73 -2.57 -1.60
N GLN A 77 -12.05 -1.47 -1.92
CA GLN A 77 -12.61 -0.12 -1.87
C GLN A 77 -13.80 0.03 -2.82
N GLU A 78 -13.70 -0.48 -4.04
CA GLU A 78 -14.81 -0.52 -5.00
C GLU A 78 -15.99 -1.34 -4.48
N GLN A 79 -15.74 -2.54 -3.97
CA GLN A 79 -16.81 -3.40 -3.46
C GLN A 79 -17.52 -2.81 -2.23
N VAL A 80 -16.77 -2.14 -1.35
CA VAL A 80 -17.30 -1.41 -0.19
C VAL A 80 -18.09 -0.19 -0.67
N TYR A 81 -17.55 0.60 -1.61
CA TYR A 81 -18.22 1.79 -2.16
C TYR A 81 -19.56 1.45 -2.83
N LEU A 82 -19.57 0.39 -3.65
CA LEU A 82 -20.77 -0.07 -4.36
C LEU A 82 -21.75 -0.85 -3.46
N GLY A 83 -21.38 -1.15 -2.21
CA GLY A 83 -22.18 -2.00 -1.32
C GLY A 83 -22.45 -3.39 -1.90
N GLN A 84 -21.48 -3.93 -2.65
CA GLN A 84 -21.57 -5.25 -3.28
C GLN A 84 -21.00 -6.36 -2.40
N MET A 85 -20.15 -6.01 -1.44
CA MET A 85 -19.60 -6.94 -0.46
C MET A 85 -20.02 -6.58 0.97
N PRO A 86 -20.40 -7.60 1.77
CA PRO A 86 -20.60 -9.01 1.40
C PRO A 86 -21.71 -9.20 0.34
N PRO A 87 -21.90 -10.36 -0.28
CA PRO A 87 -23.01 -10.55 -1.21
C PRO A 87 -24.36 -10.30 -0.52
N LYS A 88 -25.38 -9.82 -1.24
CA LYS A 88 -26.71 -9.44 -0.68
C LYS A 88 -27.40 -10.48 0.21
N LYS A 89 -27.04 -11.76 0.11
CA LYS A 89 -27.56 -12.86 0.95
C LYS A 89 -26.83 -13.01 2.29
N LYS A 90 -25.82 -12.19 2.55
CA LYS A 90 -25.03 -12.13 3.79
C LYS A 90 -25.26 -10.78 4.47
N THR A 91 -24.98 -10.73 5.76
CA THR A 91 -25.09 -9.50 6.56
C THR A 91 -24.23 -8.40 5.94
N GLN A 92 -24.85 -7.27 5.63
CA GLN A 92 -24.15 -6.08 5.15
C GLN A 92 -23.62 -5.27 6.34
N PRO A 93 -22.49 -4.56 6.17
CA PRO A 93 -22.13 -3.46 7.05
C PRO A 93 -23.24 -2.42 7.08
N SER A 94 -23.44 -1.82 8.25
CA SER A 94 -24.21 -0.58 8.35
C SER A 94 -23.54 0.55 7.55
N GLU A 95 -24.25 1.65 7.33
CA GLU A 95 -23.68 2.81 6.63
C GLU A 95 -22.45 3.38 7.36
N ALA A 96 -22.47 3.42 8.69
CA ALA A 96 -21.34 3.87 9.50
C ALA A 96 -20.13 2.96 9.34
N GLU A 97 -20.32 1.65 9.43
CA GLU A 97 -19.24 0.66 9.26
C GLU A 97 -18.69 0.64 7.83
N ARG A 98 -19.55 0.81 6.83
CA ARG A 98 -19.13 0.93 5.42
C ARG A 98 -18.29 2.18 5.20
N LYS A 99 -18.66 3.30 5.82
CA LYS A 99 -17.88 4.54 5.80
C LYS A 99 -16.53 4.35 6.49
N GLU A 100 -16.49 3.67 7.63
CA GLU A 100 -15.25 3.38 8.35
C GLU A 100 -14.29 2.50 7.54
N LEU A 101 -14.78 1.40 6.96
CA LEU A 101 -14.01 0.56 6.02
C LEU A 101 -13.50 1.38 4.83
N GLY A 102 -14.37 2.19 4.23
CA GLY A 102 -14.03 3.03 3.08
C GLY A 102 -12.94 4.06 3.41
N SER A 103 -13.04 4.72 4.58
CA SER A 103 -12.04 5.69 5.03
C SER A 103 -10.69 5.04 5.34
N TRP A 104 -10.67 3.85 5.94
CA TRP A 104 -9.44 3.10 6.15
C TRP A 104 -8.78 2.71 4.81
N LEU A 105 -9.54 2.13 3.89
CA LEU A 105 -9.03 1.76 2.55
C LEU A 105 -8.49 2.97 1.78
N TRP A 106 -9.24 4.08 1.80
CA TRP A 106 -8.81 5.33 1.17
C TRP A 106 -7.50 5.85 1.77
N SER A 107 -7.35 5.82 3.10
CA SER A 107 -6.15 6.30 3.78
C SER A 107 -4.92 5.47 3.41
N GLU A 108 -5.06 4.14 3.41
CA GLU A 108 -4.01 3.20 3.03
C GLU A 108 -3.60 3.38 1.56
N LEU A 109 -4.56 3.53 0.65
CA LEU A 109 -4.29 3.75 -0.78
C LEU A 109 -3.65 5.12 -1.03
N ASN A 110 -4.10 6.17 -0.35
CA ASN A 110 -3.60 7.53 -0.55
C ASN A 110 -2.21 7.76 0.01
N ALA A 111 -1.78 6.99 1.02
CA ALA A 111 -0.38 6.97 1.45
C ALA A 111 0.59 6.66 0.29
N TYR A 112 0.12 5.99 -0.77
CA TYR A 112 0.89 5.64 -1.96
C TYR A 112 0.37 6.31 -3.25
N LYS A 113 -0.60 7.23 -3.17
CA LYS A 113 -1.29 7.83 -4.34
C LYS A 113 -1.88 6.77 -5.28
N ALA A 114 -2.42 5.70 -4.70
CA ALA A 114 -2.84 4.49 -5.43
C ALA A 114 -4.37 4.31 -5.49
N SER A 115 -5.17 5.24 -4.94
CA SER A 115 -6.63 5.18 -5.05
C SER A 115 -7.06 5.31 -6.51
N LYS A 116 -7.86 4.35 -6.99
CA LYS A 116 -8.45 4.36 -8.33
C LYS A 116 -9.88 4.92 -8.34
N LEU A 117 -10.51 5.02 -7.17
CA LEU A 117 -11.77 5.74 -7.01
C LEU A 117 -11.47 7.22 -6.86
N GLU A 118 -12.09 8.03 -7.71
CA GLU A 118 -12.11 9.48 -7.59
C GLU A 118 -12.90 9.88 -6.33
N ASP A 119 -12.46 10.96 -5.67
CA ASP A 119 -13.13 11.54 -4.50
C ASP A 119 -14.48 12.19 -4.84
#